data_AF-A0A958NXP9-F1
#
_entry.id   AF-A0A958NXP9-F1
#
_cell.length_a   1.000
_cell.length_b   1.000
_cell.length_c   1.000
_cell.angle_alpha   90.00
_cell.angle_beta   90.00
_cell.angle_gamma   90.00
#
_symmetry.space_group_name_H-M   'P 1'
#
loop_
_entity.id
_entity.type
_entity.pdbx_description
1 polymer ?
#
loop_
_entity_poly.entity_id
_entity_poly.type
_entity_poly.pdbx_seq_one_letter_code
_entity_poly.pdbx_strand_id
1 'polypeptide(L)'
;VFLFPKDESVHYIKRVLGVPGDKIQFSGKEILINGETIPKEKVEDPEVLKRLTDGLDSVEVYRETINGKDHYVRYSTKKHHQLLRIEQEEVVPEGHYFVVGDNRDESYDSRSWGLVPRNYIKGKAQAIWLSLDPGEAWGADKVRWGRTGTAIH
;
A
#
# COMPACT_ATOMS: atom_id res chain seq x y z
N VAL A 1 -3.23 4.13 10.35
CA VAL A 1 -4.54 4.78 10.21
C VAL A 1 -4.35 6.28 10.33
N PHE A 2 -4.89 7.05 9.40
CA PHE A 2 -4.80 8.52 9.40
C PHE A 2 -6.06 9.13 8.78
N LEU A 3 -6.31 10.41 9.07
CA LEU A 3 -7.37 11.19 8.42
C LEU A 3 -6.96 11.52 6.99
N PHE A 4 -7.86 11.40 6.04
CA PHE A 4 -7.57 11.73 4.65
C PHE A 4 -7.34 13.25 4.48
N PRO A 5 -6.20 13.72 3.91
CA PRO A 5 -5.87 15.15 3.87
C PRO A 5 -6.86 16.07 3.14
N LYS A 6 -7.71 15.53 2.25
CA LYS A 6 -8.74 16.34 1.56
C LYS A 6 -10.12 16.28 2.20
N ASP A 7 -10.34 15.34 3.11
CA ASP A 7 -11.59 15.17 3.86
C ASP A 7 -11.31 14.42 5.17
N GLU A 8 -11.24 15.17 6.26
CA GLU A 8 -10.91 14.66 7.59
C GLU A 8 -12.02 13.82 8.23
N SER A 9 -13.21 13.70 7.61
CA SER A 9 -14.23 12.77 8.06
C SER A 9 -13.90 11.31 7.71
N VAL A 10 -12.93 11.10 6.80
CA VAL A 10 -12.58 9.78 6.26
C VAL A 10 -11.26 9.28 6.84
N HIS A 11 -11.24 8.02 7.27
CA HIS A 11 -10.04 7.35 7.75
C HIS A 11 -9.46 6.42 6.68
N TYR A 12 -8.16 6.53 6.43
CA TYR A 12 -7.42 5.66 5.53
C TYR A 12 -6.34 4.84 6.24
N ILE A 13 -6.03 3.70 5.61
CA ILE A 13 -4.91 2.84 5.94
C ILE A 13 -4.03 2.74 4.70
N LYS A 14 -2.78 3.16 4.85
CA LYS A 14 -1.72 3.08 3.85
C LYS A 14 -0.42 2.76 4.59
N ARG A 15 0.58 2.27 3.86
CA ARG A 15 1.94 2.05 4.38
C ARG A 15 2.72 3.34 4.31
N VAL A 16 3.50 3.63 5.35
CA VAL A 16 4.49 4.71 5.31
C VAL A 16 5.68 4.20 4.51
N LEU A 17 6.01 4.87 3.42
CA LEU A 17 7.21 4.59 2.62
C LEU A 17 8.32 5.61 2.85
N GLY A 18 7.97 6.89 3.05
CA GLY A 18 8.93 7.96 3.33
C GLY A 18 8.67 8.63 4.67
N VAL A 19 9.74 8.89 5.40
CA VAL A 19 9.77 9.62 6.68
C VAL A 19 10.55 10.93 6.53
N PRO A 20 10.50 11.86 7.51
CA PRO A 20 11.26 13.11 7.42
C PRO A 20 12.74 12.89 7.05
N GLY A 21 13.20 13.66 6.06
CA GLY A 21 14.55 13.57 5.50
C GLY A 21 14.68 12.67 4.27
N ASP A 22 13.74 11.74 4.04
CA ASP A 22 13.77 10.91 2.83
C ASP A 22 13.49 11.74 1.57
N LYS A 23 14.23 11.43 0.50
CA LYS A 23 14.00 11.92 -0.84
C LYS A 23 13.13 10.94 -1.61
N ILE A 24 11.95 11.38 -2.04
CA ILE A 24 11.02 10.57 -2.82
C ILE A 24 11.02 11.05 -4.26
N GLN A 25 11.23 10.12 -5.19
CA GLN A 25 11.18 10.38 -6.62
C GLN A 25 10.44 9.26 -7.35
N PHE A 26 9.81 9.58 -8.47
CA PHE A 26 9.21 8.59 -9.37
C PHE A 26 9.98 8.52 -10.68
N SER A 27 10.24 7.31 -11.14
CA SER A 27 10.80 7.05 -12.47
C SER A 27 9.94 6.02 -13.18
N GLY A 28 9.09 6.48 -14.10
CA GLY A 28 8.07 5.62 -14.69
C GLY A 28 7.11 5.12 -13.62
N LYS A 29 7.03 3.80 -13.41
CA LYS A 29 6.18 3.17 -12.36
C LYS A 29 6.93 2.91 -11.05
N GLU A 30 8.23 3.16 -11.00
CA GLU A 30 9.05 2.83 -9.84
C GLU A 30 9.09 4.00 -8.85
N ILE A 31 9.08 3.66 -7.55
CA ILE A 31 9.30 4.58 -6.44
C ILE A 31 10.78 4.48 -6.09
N LEU A 32 11.46 5.63 -6.09
CA LEU A 32 12.82 5.77 -5.60
C LEU A 32 12.78 6.45 -4.25
N ILE A 33 13.47 5.88 -3.27
CA ILE A 33 13.66 6.42 -1.93
C ILE A 33 15.16 6.65 -1.77
N ASN A 34 15.57 7.90 -1.57
CA ASN A 34 16.98 8.29 -1.47
C ASN A 34 17.82 7.86 -2.71
N GLY A 35 17.19 7.83 -3.88
CA GLY A 35 17.82 7.45 -5.15
C GLY A 35 17.84 5.93 -5.42
N GLU A 36 17.36 5.10 -4.49
CA GLU A 36 17.33 3.65 -4.63
C GLU A 36 15.91 3.15 -4.87
N THR A 37 15.75 2.12 -5.72
CA THR A 37 14.46 1.43 -5.88
C THR A 37 14.22 0.51 -4.69
N ILE A 38 12.95 0.27 -4.37
CA ILE A 38 12.59 -0.73 -3.36
C ILE A 38 12.88 -2.13 -3.93
N PRO A 39 13.77 -2.93 -3.31
CA PRO A 39 14.04 -4.29 -3.77
C PRO A 39 12.76 -5.11 -3.75
N LYS A 40 12.49 -5.81 -4.86
CA LYS A 40 11.28 -6.61 -5.01
C LYS A 40 11.52 -7.90 -5.79
N GLU A 41 10.88 -8.96 -5.33
CA GLU A 41 10.90 -10.28 -5.95
C GLU A 41 9.49 -10.65 -6.39
N LYS A 42 9.34 -11.16 -7.62
CA LYS A 42 8.04 -11.61 -8.11
C LYS A 42 7.62 -12.86 -7.33
N VAL A 43 6.37 -12.89 -6.87
CA VAL A 43 5.81 -14.05 -6.19
C VAL A 43 5.21 -14.98 -7.23
N GLU A 44 5.64 -16.25 -7.24
CA GLU A 44 5.16 -17.27 -8.17
C GLU A 44 4.38 -18.40 -7.47
N ASP A 45 4.41 -18.44 -6.13
CA ASP A 45 3.68 -19.44 -5.34
C ASP A 45 2.16 -19.33 -5.59
N PRO A 46 1.51 -20.37 -6.17
CA PRO A 46 0.10 -20.33 -6.53
C PRO A 46 -0.85 -20.11 -5.35
N GLU A 47 -0.54 -20.66 -4.18
CA GLU A 47 -1.38 -20.51 -2.98
C GLU A 47 -1.29 -19.09 -2.43
N VAL A 48 -0.10 -18.49 -2.46
CA VAL A 48 0.10 -17.09 -2.09
C VAL A 48 -0.60 -16.17 -3.08
N LEU A 49 -0.48 -16.44 -4.38
CA LEU A 49 -1.14 -15.66 -5.43
C LEU A 49 -2.66 -15.72 -5.28
N LYS A 50 -3.26 -16.91 -5.19
CA LYS A 50 -4.70 -17.08 -4.98
C LYS A 50 -5.22 -16.27 -3.79
N ARG A 51 -4.48 -16.27 -2.67
CA ARG A 51 -4.84 -15.55 -1.44
C ARG A 51 -4.73 -14.02 -1.57
N LEU A 52 -3.83 -13.51 -2.41
CA LEU A 52 -3.53 -12.08 -2.50
C LEU A 52 -4.17 -11.38 -3.70
N THR A 53 -4.47 -12.12 -4.76
CA THR A 53 -5.17 -11.57 -5.94
C THR A 53 -6.68 -11.71 -5.86
N ASP A 54 -7.20 -12.44 -4.85
CA ASP A 54 -8.62 -12.82 -4.78
C ASP A 54 -9.08 -13.56 -6.05
N GLY A 55 -8.15 -14.29 -6.71
CA GLY A 55 -8.41 -15.02 -7.96
C GLY A 55 -8.41 -14.15 -9.22
N LEU A 56 -7.97 -12.89 -9.14
CA LEU A 56 -7.86 -12.03 -10.32
C LEU A 56 -6.58 -12.33 -11.12
N ASP A 57 -6.74 -12.69 -12.40
CA ASP A 57 -5.63 -12.96 -13.32
C ASP A 57 -4.87 -11.69 -13.75
N SER A 58 -5.47 -10.50 -13.54
CA SER A 58 -4.89 -9.23 -13.99
C SER A 58 -4.04 -8.54 -12.92
N VAL A 59 -3.45 -9.29 -12.00
CA VAL A 59 -2.68 -8.77 -10.85
C VAL A 59 -1.38 -9.54 -10.71
N GLU A 60 -0.26 -8.83 -10.69
CA GLU A 60 1.03 -9.37 -10.29
C GLU A 60 1.28 -9.05 -8.81
N VAL A 61 1.87 -10.02 -8.11
CA VAL A 61 2.24 -9.85 -6.70
C VAL A 61 3.76 -9.87 -6.58
N TYR A 62 4.29 -8.93 -5.81
CA TYR A 62 5.71 -8.86 -5.49
C TYR A 62 5.89 -8.86 -3.98
N ARG A 63 7.00 -9.42 -3.52
CA ARG A 63 7.51 -9.27 -2.17
C ARG A 63 8.55 -8.16 -2.17
N GLU A 64 8.27 -7.08 -1.47
CA GLU A 64 9.18 -5.95 -1.29
C GLU A 64 9.82 -5.97 0.09
N THR A 65 11.10 -5.65 0.16
CA THR A 65 11.81 -5.53 1.44
C THR A 65 12.05 -4.06 1.76
N ILE A 66 11.44 -3.57 2.84
CA ILE A 66 11.53 -2.17 3.29
C ILE A 66 12.01 -2.18 4.73
N ASN A 67 13.15 -1.56 5.01
CA ASN A 67 13.77 -1.53 6.34
C ASN A 67 13.91 -2.95 6.96
N GLY A 68 14.30 -3.93 6.14
CA GLY A 68 14.50 -5.32 6.56
C GLY A 68 13.21 -6.12 6.80
N LYS A 69 12.05 -5.59 6.41
CA LYS A 69 10.76 -6.29 6.50
C LYS A 69 10.14 -6.52 5.15
N ASP A 70 9.63 -7.74 4.96
CA ASP A 70 8.97 -8.15 3.74
C ASP A 70 7.50 -7.75 3.73
N HIS A 71 7.03 -7.22 2.61
CA HIS A 71 5.67 -6.80 2.38
C HIS A 71 5.19 -7.25 1.01
N TYR A 72 3.99 -7.84 0.95
CA TYR A 72 3.38 -8.16 -0.33
C TYR A 72 2.69 -6.93 -0.91
N VAL A 73 2.97 -6.66 -2.18
CA VAL A 73 2.38 -5.57 -2.94
C VAL A 73 1.81 -6.10 -4.25
N ARG A 74 0.80 -5.41 -4.77
CA ARG A 74 0.05 -5.80 -5.96
C ARG A 74 0.19 -4.74 -7.02
N TYR A 75 0.46 -5.17 -8.25
CA TYR A 75 0.49 -4.34 -9.45
C TYR A 75 -0.55 -4.85 -10.43
N SER A 76 -1.23 -3.94 -11.14
CA SER A 76 -2.21 -4.29 -12.15
C SER A 76 -1.48 -4.55 -13.47
N THR A 77 -1.77 -5.68 -14.12
CA THR A 77 -1.23 -5.95 -15.47
C THR A 77 -1.98 -5.17 -16.55
N LYS A 78 -3.13 -4.58 -16.21
CA LYS A 78 -3.87 -3.69 -17.10
C LYS A 78 -3.08 -2.40 -17.33
N LYS A 79 -3.17 -1.85 -18.54
CA LYS A 79 -2.58 -0.54 -18.86
C LYS A 79 -3.34 0.56 -18.11
N HIS A 80 -2.96 0.81 -16.87
CA HIS A 80 -3.38 1.99 -16.14
C HIS A 80 -2.31 3.08 -16.28
N HIS A 81 -2.71 4.23 -16.81
CA HIS A 81 -1.91 5.45 -16.73
C HIS A 81 -2.11 6.04 -15.33
N GLN A 82 -1.27 5.67 -14.37
CA GLN A 82 -1.15 6.51 -13.18
C GLN A 82 -0.48 7.81 -13.60
N LEU A 83 -1.25 8.90 -13.53
CA LEU A 83 -0.71 10.26 -13.61
C LEU A 83 0.08 10.50 -12.32
N LEU A 84 1.35 10.10 -12.31
CA LEU A 84 2.25 10.37 -11.20
C LEU A 84 2.60 11.85 -11.23
N ARG A 85 2.26 12.57 -10.15
CA ARG A 85 2.43 14.03 -10.07
C ARG A 85 3.87 14.46 -9.75
N ILE A 86 4.72 13.55 -9.32
CA ILE A 86 6.03 13.87 -8.75
C ILE A 86 7.12 13.37 -9.71
N GLU A 87 7.38 14.13 -10.77
CA GLU A 87 8.54 13.89 -11.64
C GLU A 87 9.84 14.42 -11.00
N GLN A 88 9.72 15.35 -10.05
CA GLN A 88 10.83 15.97 -9.34
C GLN A 88 11.01 15.35 -7.95
N GLU A 89 12.26 15.22 -7.50
CA GLU A 89 12.59 14.75 -6.16
C GLU A 89 11.93 15.65 -5.10
N GLU A 90 11.15 15.06 -4.19
CA GLU A 90 10.53 15.75 -3.06
C GLU A 90 11.16 15.22 -1.76
N VAL A 91 11.78 16.11 -0.98
CA VAL A 91 12.26 15.78 0.36
C VAL A 91 11.08 15.83 1.33
N VAL A 92 10.85 14.75 2.07
CA VAL A 92 9.81 14.71 3.11
C VAL A 92 10.24 15.65 4.24
N PRO A 93 9.49 16.73 4.52
CA PRO A 93 9.82 17.67 5.58
C PRO A 93 9.49 17.07 6.95
N GLU A 94 10.04 17.71 7.99
CA GLU A 94 9.70 17.38 9.38
C GLU A 94 8.18 17.37 9.62
N GLY A 95 7.74 16.40 10.42
CA GLY A 95 6.33 16.21 10.75
C GLY A 95 5.45 15.72 9.59
N HIS A 96 6.01 15.30 8.46
CA HIS A 96 5.25 14.76 7.33
C HIS A 96 5.68 13.33 6.97
N TYR A 97 4.82 12.63 6.23
CA TYR A 97 5.05 11.27 5.79
C TYR A 97 4.55 11.06 4.36
N PHE A 98 5.29 10.27 3.59
CA PHE A 98 4.86 9.79 2.29
C PHE A 98 4.23 8.40 2.43
N VAL A 99 2.97 8.25 2.03
CA VAL A 99 2.22 6.99 2.23
C VAL A 99 1.70 6.39 0.92
N VAL A 100 1.78 5.07 0.80
CA VAL A 100 1.36 4.33 -0.41
C VAL A 100 0.57 3.08 -0.01
N GLY A 101 -0.44 2.74 -0.81
CA GLY A 101 -1.19 1.50 -0.62
C GLY A 101 -0.47 0.30 -1.21
N ASP A 102 -0.62 -0.87 -0.57
CA ASP A 102 -0.03 -2.12 -1.07
C ASP A 102 -0.66 -2.58 -2.40
N ASN A 103 -1.86 -2.10 -2.75
CA ASN A 103 -2.40 -2.22 -4.11
C ASN A 103 -1.90 -1.04 -4.96
N ARG A 104 -0.68 -1.16 -5.50
CA ARG A 104 0.10 -0.05 -6.04
C ARG A 104 -0.61 0.64 -7.18
N ASP A 105 -1.16 -0.09 -8.15
CA ASP A 105 -1.77 0.55 -9.31
C ASP A 105 -3.19 1.09 -9.06
N GLU A 106 -3.86 0.63 -8.01
CA GLU A 106 -5.28 0.94 -7.72
C GLU A 106 -5.47 1.76 -6.44
N SER A 107 -4.39 2.25 -5.84
CA SER A 107 -4.43 3.02 -4.61
C SER A 107 -4.35 4.51 -4.89
N TYR A 108 -5.43 5.23 -4.58
CA TYR A 108 -5.37 6.68 -4.36
C TYR A 108 -4.56 6.91 -3.06
N ASP A 109 -3.40 7.56 -3.17
CA ASP A 109 -2.48 7.82 -2.05
C ASP A 109 -1.57 9.05 -2.26
N SER A 110 -0.45 9.15 -1.52
CA SER A 110 0.42 10.34 -1.58
C SER A 110 0.95 10.64 -2.98
N ARG A 111 0.97 9.66 -3.89
CA ARG A 111 1.26 9.87 -5.31
C ARG A 111 0.27 10.81 -6.01
N SER A 112 -0.93 10.95 -5.47
CA SER A 112 -2.01 11.77 -6.03
C SER A 112 -2.35 13.00 -5.18
N TRP A 113 -2.29 12.89 -3.85
CA TRP A 113 -2.66 13.98 -2.93
C TRP A 113 -1.49 14.61 -2.16
N GLY A 114 -0.28 14.07 -2.26
CA GLY A 114 0.90 14.57 -1.55
C GLY A 114 1.08 14.00 -0.14
N LEU A 115 1.89 14.68 0.66
CA LEU A 115 2.32 14.21 1.98
C LEU A 115 1.20 14.26 3.03
N VAL A 116 1.36 13.44 4.07
CA VAL A 116 0.44 13.35 5.20
C VAL A 116 1.07 13.96 6.46
N PRO A 117 0.46 14.99 7.06
CA PRO A 117 0.93 15.56 8.32
C PRO A 117 0.84 14.57 9.50
N ARG A 118 1.79 14.64 10.44
CA ARG A 118 1.87 13.76 11.62
C ARG A 118 0.61 13.80 12.48
N ASN A 119 -0.01 14.97 12.63
CA ASN A 119 -1.24 15.16 13.43
C ASN A 119 -2.47 14.46 12.82
N TYR A 120 -2.41 14.04 11.54
CA TYR A 120 -3.48 13.29 10.89
C TYR A 120 -3.37 11.80 11.21
N ILE A 121 -2.18 11.32 11.61
CA ILE A 121 -1.93 9.92 11.96
C ILE A 121 -2.51 9.63 13.35
N LYS A 122 -3.55 8.79 13.38
CA LYS A 122 -4.24 8.37 14.61
C LYS A 122 -3.60 7.15 15.27
N GLY A 123 -2.90 6.31 14.50
CA GLY A 123 -2.21 5.15 15.06
C GLY A 123 -1.71 4.16 14.00
N LYS A 124 -1.00 3.14 14.47
CA LYS A 124 -0.54 2.00 13.66
C LYS A 124 -1.64 0.94 13.65
N ALA A 125 -1.93 0.36 12.49
CA ALA A 125 -2.83 -0.79 12.42
C ALA A 125 -2.11 -2.01 13.02
N GLN A 126 -2.73 -2.68 13.99
CA GLN A 126 -2.13 -3.79 14.72
C GLN A 126 -2.73 -5.15 14.40
N ALA A 127 -3.99 -5.19 13.94
CA ALA A 127 -4.69 -6.42 13.62
C ALA A 127 -5.70 -6.20 12.48
N ILE A 128 -6.01 -7.28 11.76
CA ILE A 128 -7.08 -7.31 10.76
C ILE A 128 -8.39 -7.57 11.51
N TRP A 129 -9.21 -6.54 11.74
CA TRP A 129 -10.46 -6.70 12.49
C TRP A 129 -11.52 -7.52 11.74
N LEU A 130 -11.56 -7.44 10.40
CA LEU A 130 -12.48 -8.20 9.57
C LEU A 130 -11.88 -8.38 8.17
N SER A 131 -11.98 -9.59 7.63
CA SER A 131 -11.59 -9.92 6.26
C SER A 131 -12.73 -10.67 5.58
N LEU A 132 -13.21 -10.15 4.46
CA LEU A 132 -14.35 -10.71 3.73
C LEU A 132 -13.89 -11.33 2.41
N ASP A 133 -14.55 -12.42 2.01
CA ASP A 133 -14.39 -12.99 0.68
C ASP A 133 -15.39 -12.35 -0.30
N PRO A 134 -14.92 -11.69 -1.37
CA PRO A 134 -15.79 -11.08 -2.36
C PRO A 134 -16.52 -12.11 -3.24
N GLY A 135 -16.03 -13.35 -3.33
CA GLY A 135 -16.65 -14.43 -4.09
C GLY A 135 -17.82 -15.11 -3.37
N GLU A 136 -17.96 -14.87 -2.05
CA GLU A 136 -18.95 -15.55 -1.21
C GLU A 136 -20.19 -14.68 -0.92
N ALA A 137 -21.36 -15.33 -0.96
CA ALA A 137 -22.61 -14.73 -0.53
C ALA A 137 -22.58 -14.41 0.97
N TRP A 138 -23.44 -13.50 1.44
CA TRP A 138 -23.53 -13.18 2.87
C TRP A 138 -23.89 -14.42 3.69
N GLY A 139 -22.94 -14.88 4.53
CA GLY A 139 -23.01 -16.14 5.28
C GLY A 139 -21.69 -16.39 6.04
N ALA A 140 -21.58 -17.55 6.69
CA ALA A 140 -20.40 -17.90 7.52
C ALA A 140 -19.09 -17.93 6.72
N ASP A 141 -19.16 -18.38 5.46
CA ASP A 141 -18.00 -18.51 4.56
C ASP A 141 -17.55 -17.17 3.98
N LYS A 142 -18.37 -16.13 4.09
CA LYS A 142 -17.98 -14.77 3.69
C LYS A 142 -16.87 -14.21 4.57
N VAL A 143 -16.79 -14.63 5.83
CA VAL A 143 -15.75 -14.15 6.74
C VAL A 143 -14.54 -15.09 6.63
N ARG A 144 -13.40 -14.52 6.25
CA ARG A 144 -12.12 -15.24 6.23
C ARG A 144 -11.59 -15.36 7.66
N TRP A 145 -12.11 -16.32 8.43
CA TRP A 145 -11.81 -16.51 9.85
C TRP A 145 -10.31 -16.67 10.16
N GLY A 146 -9.57 -17.37 9.29
CA GLY A 146 -8.11 -17.51 9.43
C GLY A 146 -7.31 -16.21 9.25
N ARG A 147 -7.96 -15.10 8.85
CA ARG A 147 -7.35 -13.76 8.72
C ARG A 147 -7.95 -12.74 9.68
N THR A 148 -9.16 -12.99 10.15
CA THR A 148 -9.85 -12.09 11.06
C THR A 148 -9.26 -12.26 12.47
N GLY A 149 -8.87 -11.16 13.10
CA GLY A 149 -8.19 -11.15 14.40
C GLY A 149 -6.68 -11.40 14.34
N THR A 150 -6.10 -11.67 13.17
CA THR A 150 -4.64 -11.88 13.04
C THR A 150 -3.88 -10.56 13.13
N ALA A 151 -2.73 -10.58 13.81
CA ALA A 151 -1.85 -9.42 13.92
C ALA A 151 -1.20 -9.05 12.58
N ILE A 152 -0.90 -7.76 12.42
CA ILE A 152 -0.16 -7.21 11.28
C ILE A 152 1.30 -7.09 11.72
N HIS A 153 2.20 -7.89 11.13
CA HIS A 153 3.63 -7.92 11.43
C HIS A 153 4.49 -7.68 10.19
#